data_AF-A0A7V8HS10-F1
#
_entry.id   AF-A0A7V8HS10-F1
#
_cell.length_a   1.000
_cell.length_b   1.000
_cell.length_c   1.000
_cell.angle_alpha   90.00
_cell.angle_beta   90.00
_cell.angle_gamma   90.00
#
_symmetry.space_group_name_H-M   'P 1'
#
loop_
_entity.id
_entity.type
_entity.pdbx_description
1 polymer ?
#
loop_
_entity_poly.entity_id
_entity_poly.type
_entity_poly.pdbx_seq_one_letter_code
_entity_poly.pdbx_strand_id
1 'polypeptide(L)'
;MNGMSVDVPEMEELLRPVPVARYGDDADGAARGGALHLSSLLPALACAIGHPTPTAVHRDPDEAHRKLGLPEVESAVVVLIDGLGYWNLAMRLGHAPYLRSLMNEPANQRPISTCAPSTTVAAMSTFGTGTCPGLTGMTGYTQRNPETGELAQMIQFRQAIAPRDLQRQPTVFELLRDRGVRVTSSGLPKFAASPLTEAALRGTDYISNVAPRDRVLAAADAARAPGLTYLYIRDADKIGHTYGWDSDKWIGTFERIDAQLALLRRSVPKGTLIVITADHGMVSSDPQRRIDIAVTPQLARGVAMVGGEPRSVMLYAQEGEDPEDIADRWREFLGDGAQVRTRAQALAEGLFGPVEPRVEPMIGDVLVSAVGSLTLVDSRTQTAQAMQLPSVHGAHTMLEMDIPCLIDLA
;
A
#
# COMPACT_ATOMS: atom_id res chain seq x y z
N MET A 1 2.04 36.27 4.85
CA MET A 1 1.59 35.21 3.93
C MET A 1 0.89 34.17 4.78
N ASN A 2 -0.43 34.16 4.81
CA ASN A 2 -1.21 33.16 5.51
C ASN A 2 -1.03 31.84 4.75
N GLY A 3 -0.14 30.98 5.23
CA GLY A 3 0.00 29.63 4.69
C GLY A 3 -1.33 28.93 4.87
N MET A 4 -1.95 28.51 3.76
CA MET A 4 -3.12 27.65 3.83
C MET A 4 -2.65 26.31 4.38
N SER A 5 -2.83 26.12 5.68
CA SER A 5 -2.72 24.81 6.32
C SER A 5 -3.69 23.87 5.61
N VAL A 6 -3.24 22.66 5.28
CA VAL A 6 -4.16 21.59 4.89
C VAL A 6 -5.17 21.43 6.01
N ASP A 7 -6.46 21.54 5.68
CA ASP A 7 -7.53 21.30 6.65
C ASP A 7 -7.56 19.80 6.92
N VAL A 8 -7.34 19.41 8.17
CA VAL A 8 -7.27 18.01 8.57
C VAL A 8 -8.66 17.62 9.09
N PRO A 9 -9.36 16.67 8.45
CA PRO A 9 -10.64 16.20 8.94
C PRO A 9 -10.54 15.64 10.35
N GLU A 10 -11.66 15.66 11.08
CA GLU A 10 -11.71 15.07 12.42
C GLU A 10 -11.40 13.57 12.36
N MET A 11 -10.80 13.05 13.44
CA MET A 11 -10.36 11.64 13.48
C MET A 11 -11.51 10.66 13.25
N GLU A 12 -12.74 10.99 13.67
CA GLU A 12 -13.91 10.16 13.40
C GLU A 12 -14.17 10.03 11.89
N GLU A 13 -14.05 11.11 11.13
CA GLU A 13 -14.21 11.11 9.67
C GLU A 13 -13.10 10.32 8.98
N LEU A 14 -11.86 10.52 9.43
CA LEU A 14 -10.68 9.80 8.94
C LEU A 14 -10.79 8.29 9.09
N LEU A 15 -11.52 7.82 10.09
CA LEU A 15 -11.71 6.39 10.37
C LEU A 15 -12.99 5.80 9.77
N ARG A 16 -13.76 6.58 8.99
CA ARG A 16 -14.93 6.07 8.27
C ARG A 16 -14.51 5.29 7.02
N PRO A 17 -15.33 4.31 6.58
CA PRO A 17 -15.11 3.64 5.32
C PRO A 17 -15.13 4.63 4.15
N VAL A 18 -14.26 4.41 3.17
CA VAL A 18 -14.28 5.16 1.91
C VAL A 18 -14.87 4.31 0.78
N PRO A 19 -15.35 4.93 -0.32
CA PRO A 19 -15.78 4.19 -1.51
C PRO A 19 -14.65 3.36 -2.11
N VAL A 20 -14.98 2.23 -2.73
CA VAL A 20 -14.00 1.35 -3.40
C VAL A 20 -13.23 2.12 -4.47
N ALA A 21 -11.91 2.16 -4.32
CA ALA A 21 -11.03 2.76 -5.31
C ALA A 21 -11.11 1.97 -6.63
N ARG A 22 -11.36 2.68 -7.73
CA ARG A 22 -11.34 2.09 -9.07
C ARG A 22 -9.91 1.98 -9.58
N TYR A 23 -9.67 1.00 -10.43
CA TYR A 23 -8.39 0.80 -11.11
C TYR A 23 -8.53 1.16 -12.59
N GLY A 24 -7.48 1.70 -13.19
CA GLY A 24 -7.40 2.01 -14.62
C GLY A 24 -7.75 3.44 -15.01
N ASP A 25 -7.81 3.70 -16.31
CA ASP A 25 -7.81 5.07 -16.87
C ASP A 25 -9.23 5.69 -16.91
N ASP A 26 -10.24 4.84 -17.12
CA ASP A 26 -11.65 5.21 -17.37
C ASP A 26 -12.46 5.56 -16.10
N ALA A 27 -11.81 5.86 -14.98
CA ALA A 27 -12.56 6.32 -13.81
C ALA A 27 -13.07 7.75 -14.06
N ASP A 28 -14.41 7.92 -14.05
CA ASP A 28 -15.05 9.24 -14.01
C ASP A 28 -14.37 10.11 -12.94
N GLY A 29 -14.09 11.37 -13.26
CA GLY A 29 -13.28 12.26 -12.40
C GLY A 29 -13.80 12.50 -10.98
N ALA A 30 -14.98 11.98 -10.63
CA ALA A 30 -15.55 12.00 -9.28
C ALA A 30 -15.30 10.71 -8.47
N ALA A 31 -14.90 9.61 -9.09
CA ALA A 31 -14.66 8.33 -8.43
C ALA A 31 -13.24 8.28 -7.83
N ARG A 32 -13.13 7.72 -6.61
CA ARG A 32 -11.85 7.49 -5.94
C ARG A 32 -10.98 6.52 -6.77
N GLY A 33 -9.68 6.81 -6.89
CA GLY A 33 -8.73 5.97 -7.61
C GLY A 33 -8.54 6.39 -9.08
N GLY A 34 -8.57 5.43 -9.99
CA GLY A 34 -8.28 5.61 -11.39
C GLY A 34 -6.84 6.08 -11.61
N ALA A 35 -6.66 7.23 -12.26
CA ALA A 35 -5.34 7.86 -12.35
C ALA A 35 -4.81 8.42 -11.02
N LEU A 36 -5.66 8.60 -10.01
CA LEU A 36 -5.27 9.03 -8.66
C LEU A 36 -5.18 7.82 -7.72
N HIS A 37 -4.45 6.81 -8.16
CA HIS A 37 -4.28 5.54 -7.46
C HIS A 37 -2.81 5.10 -7.49
N LEU A 38 -2.36 4.35 -6.48
CA LEU A 38 -0.98 3.85 -6.40
C LEU A 38 -0.53 3.09 -7.66
N SER A 39 -1.44 2.37 -8.32
CA SER A 39 -1.17 1.63 -9.56
C SER A 39 -0.81 2.53 -10.75
N SER A 40 -1.21 3.80 -10.76
CA SER A 40 -0.97 4.71 -11.88
C SER A 40 0.41 5.35 -11.79
N LEU A 41 1.05 5.31 -10.62
CA LEU A 41 2.25 6.10 -10.33
C LEU A 41 3.47 5.69 -11.17
N LEU A 42 3.80 4.40 -11.23
CA LEU A 42 4.93 3.94 -12.06
C LEU A 42 4.67 4.10 -13.57
N PRO A 43 3.48 3.76 -14.12
CA PRO A 43 3.16 4.06 -15.51
C PRO A 43 3.26 5.56 -15.85
N ALA A 44 2.78 6.44 -14.97
CA ALA A 44 2.88 7.88 -15.14
C ALA A 44 4.33 8.38 -15.09
N LEU A 45 5.13 7.88 -14.15
CA LEU A 45 6.57 8.17 -14.08
C LEU A 45 7.31 7.68 -15.31
N ALA A 46 6.93 6.53 -15.85
CA ALA A 46 7.48 6.00 -17.10
C ALA A 46 7.19 6.95 -18.28
N CYS A 47 6.00 7.56 -18.35
CA CYS A 47 5.69 8.60 -19.34
C CYS A 47 6.49 9.89 -19.09
N ALA A 48 6.60 10.32 -17.84
CA ALA A 48 7.36 11.52 -17.46
C ALA A 48 8.83 11.44 -17.91
N ILE A 49 9.42 10.23 -17.91
CA ILE A 49 10.79 9.98 -18.42
C ILE A 49 10.86 9.65 -19.92
N GLY A 50 9.78 9.84 -20.68
CA GLY A 50 9.75 9.62 -22.13
C GLY A 50 9.60 8.16 -22.57
N HIS A 51 9.19 7.26 -21.68
CA HIS A 51 9.01 5.82 -21.95
C HIS A 51 7.61 5.31 -21.56
N PRO A 52 6.54 5.73 -22.25
CA PRO A 52 5.16 5.32 -21.93
C PRO A 52 5.01 3.80 -21.82
N THR A 53 4.61 3.34 -20.64
CA THR A 53 4.59 1.91 -20.30
C THR A 53 3.17 1.50 -19.89
N PRO A 54 2.35 1.00 -20.84
CA PRO A 54 1.00 0.56 -20.53
C PRO A 54 1.03 -0.73 -19.70
N THR A 55 0.01 -0.89 -18.86
CA THR A 55 -0.19 -2.07 -18.01
C THR A 55 -1.57 -2.68 -18.27
N ALA A 56 -1.90 -3.74 -17.54
CA ALA A 56 -3.19 -4.42 -17.70
C ALA A 56 -4.40 -3.51 -17.39
N VAL A 57 -4.23 -2.54 -16.47
CA VAL A 57 -5.31 -1.61 -16.05
C VAL A 57 -5.07 -0.18 -16.55
N HIS A 58 -3.83 0.25 -16.74
CA HIS A 58 -3.47 1.56 -17.30
C HIS A 58 -3.00 1.42 -18.74
N ARG A 59 -3.93 1.41 -19.69
CA ARG A 59 -3.65 1.25 -21.12
C ARG A 59 -3.22 2.57 -21.77
N ASP A 60 -3.67 3.70 -21.23
CA ASP A 60 -3.24 5.04 -21.59
C ASP A 60 -2.44 5.67 -20.42
N PRO A 61 -1.14 5.35 -20.30
CA PRO A 61 -0.33 5.88 -19.21
C PRO A 61 -0.09 7.40 -19.34
N ASP A 62 -0.34 8.02 -20.51
CA ASP A 62 -0.27 9.48 -20.69
C ASP A 62 -1.44 10.20 -19.99
N GLU A 63 -2.61 9.55 -19.90
CA GLU A 63 -3.70 10.06 -19.09
C GLU A 63 -3.35 10.08 -17.59
N ALA A 64 -2.75 9.00 -17.09
CA ALA A 64 -2.25 8.94 -15.72
C ALA A 64 -1.19 10.03 -15.46
N HIS A 65 -0.25 10.21 -16.38
CA HIS A 65 0.77 11.25 -16.34
C HIS A 65 0.17 12.65 -16.22
N ARG A 66 -0.78 13.01 -17.11
CA ARG A 66 -1.46 14.31 -17.08
C ARG A 66 -2.28 14.52 -15.81
N LYS A 67 -3.06 13.53 -15.37
CA LYS A 67 -3.93 13.64 -14.19
C LYS A 67 -3.13 13.72 -12.89
N LEU A 68 -1.97 13.07 -12.80
CA LEU A 68 -1.03 13.25 -11.69
C LEU A 68 -0.28 14.58 -11.76
N GLY A 69 -0.14 15.16 -12.96
CA GLY A 69 0.50 16.46 -13.15
C GLY A 69 2.02 16.40 -12.98
N LEU A 70 2.64 15.28 -13.37
CA LEU A 70 4.09 15.15 -13.33
C LEU A 70 4.71 15.95 -14.49
N PRO A 71 5.86 16.61 -14.30
CA PRO A 71 6.59 17.25 -15.39
C PRO A 71 7.37 16.21 -16.22
N GLU A 72 7.59 16.51 -17.49
CA GLU A 72 8.54 15.77 -18.33
C GLU A 72 9.98 16.00 -17.84
N VAL A 73 10.74 14.92 -17.67
CA VAL A 73 12.10 14.92 -17.13
C VAL A 73 12.93 13.81 -17.76
N GLU A 74 14.25 13.87 -17.62
CA GLU A 74 15.12 12.75 -18.03
C GLU A 74 15.34 11.73 -16.90
N SER A 75 15.18 12.15 -15.64
CA SER A 75 15.48 11.33 -14.46
C SER A 75 14.43 11.57 -13.37
N ALA A 76 13.95 10.47 -12.78
CA ALA A 76 12.97 10.50 -11.71
C ALA A 76 13.39 9.60 -10.54
N VAL A 77 13.17 10.07 -9.32
CA VAL A 77 13.29 9.29 -8.08
C VAL A 77 11.91 9.17 -7.43
N VAL A 78 11.40 7.96 -7.33
CA VAL A 78 10.20 7.67 -6.52
C VAL A 78 10.61 7.13 -5.17
N VAL A 79 10.20 7.83 -4.11
CA VAL A 79 10.44 7.44 -2.72
C VAL A 79 9.15 6.89 -2.13
N LEU A 80 9.15 5.62 -1.77
CA LEU A 80 8.03 5.00 -1.06
C LEU A 80 8.38 4.86 0.42
N ILE A 81 7.58 5.51 1.26
CA ILE A 81 7.72 5.49 2.71
C ILE A 81 6.61 4.63 3.28
N ASP A 82 6.99 3.44 3.75
CA ASP A 82 6.07 2.42 4.26
C ASP A 82 5.27 2.97 5.46
N GLY A 83 3.94 2.88 5.38
CA GLY A 83 3.02 3.29 6.45
C GLY A 83 2.89 4.81 6.68
N LEU A 84 3.36 5.66 5.76
CA LEU A 84 3.21 7.12 5.86
C LEU A 84 1.97 7.62 5.11
N GLY A 85 0.78 7.40 5.68
CA GLY A 85 -0.48 7.90 5.13
C GLY A 85 -0.51 9.42 5.01
N TYR A 86 -1.28 9.93 4.06
CA TYR A 86 -1.36 11.37 3.77
C TYR A 86 -1.81 12.16 5.00
N TRP A 87 -2.81 11.65 5.72
CA TRP A 87 -3.34 12.30 6.91
C TRP A 87 -2.43 12.13 8.14
N ASN A 88 -1.73 10.99 8.28
CA ASN A 88 -0.69 10.83 9.29
C ASN A 88 0.41 11.89 9.11
N LEU A 89 0.83 12.14 7.86
CA LEU A 89 1.76 13.20 7.48
C LEU A 89 1.18 14.59 7.79
N ALA A 90 -0.04 14.89 7.33
CA ALA A 90 -0.67 16.20 7.50
C ALA A 90 -0.77 16.61 8.98
N MET A 91 -1.17 15.67 9.85
CA MET A 91 -1.28 15.84 11.30
C MET A 91 0.06 16.07 12.01
N ARG A 92 1.20 15.88 11.33
CA ARG A 92 2.54 15.95 11.92
C ARG A 92 3.48 16.92 11.20
N LEU A 93 2.97 17.73 10.26
CA LEU A 93 3.76 18.70 9.47
C LEU A 93 4.59 19.70 10.29
N GLY A 94 4.25 19.92 11.57
CA GLY A 94 5.09 20.70 12.49
C GLY A 94 6.53 20.19 12.57
N HIS A 95 6.73 18.88 12.46
CA HIS A 95 8.02 18.18 12.65
C HIS A 95 8.83 17.96 11.37
N ALA A 96 8.24 18.20 10.20
CA ALA A 96 8.83 17.84 8.92
C ALA A 96 8.92 19.07 8.00
N PRO A 97 9.94 19.94 8.18
CA PRO A 97 10.03 21.18 7.42
C PRO A 97 10.13 21.00 5.91
N TYR A 98 10.77 19.94 5.41
CA TYR A 98 10.85 19.69 3.96
C TYR A 98 9.49 19.23 3.41
N LEU A 99 8.87 18.21 4.02
CA LEU A 99 7.53 17.76 3.62
C LEU A 99 6.49 18.88 3.75
N ARG A 100 6.57 19.71 4.80
CA ARG A 100 5.72 20.90 4.96
C ARG A 100 5.90 21.89 3.81
N SER A 101 7.13 22.10 3.33
CA SER A 101 7.37 22.97 2.18
C SER A 101 6.66 22.45 0.93
N LEU A 102 6.66 21.13 0.71
CA LEU A 102 5.94 20.50 -0.40
C LEU A 102 4.43 20.59 -0.23
N MET A 103 3.92 20.39 0.98
CA MET A 103 2.48 20.49 1.27
C MET A 103 1.93 21.92 1.18
N ASN A 104 2.78 22.95 1.17
CA ASN A 104 2.34 24.32 0.90
C ASN A 104 2.03 24.54 -0.60
N GLU A 105 2.49 23.64 -1.48
CA GLU A 105 2.16 23.67 -2.90
C GLU A 105 0.78 23.05 -3.14
N PRO A 106 -0.19 23.77 -3.74
CA PRO A 106 -1.55 23.26 -3.94
C PRO A 106 -1.61 21.93 -4.72
N ALA A 107 -0.67 21.69 -5.63
CA ALA A 107 -0.58 20.44 -6.39
C ALA A 107 -0.37 19.20 -5.51
N ASN A 108 0.24 19.39 -4.33
CA ASN A 108 0.53 18.34 -3.37
C ASN A 108 -0.56 18.20 -2.29
N GLN A 109 -1.52 19.11 -2.21
CA GLN A 109 -2.65 19.06 -1.27
C GLN A 109 -3.78 18.14 -1.77
N ARG A 110 -3.43 17.04 -2.43
CA ARG A 110 -4.36 16.11 -3.05
C ARG A 110 -3.86 14.68 -2.87
N PRO A 111 -4.39 13.92 -1.90
CA PRO A 111 -4.02 12.51 -1.75
C PRO A 111 -4.40 11.70 -2.98
N ILE A 112 -3.69 10.58 -3.17
CA ILE A 112 -4.11 9.49 -4.06
C ILE A 112 -4.51 8.29 -3.22
N SER A 113 -5.26 7.35 -3.79
CA SER A 113 -5.65 6.14 -3.06
C SER A 113 -4.64 5.01 -3.23
N THR A 114 -4.41 4.21 -2.19
CA THR A 114 -3.85 2.86 -2.34
C THR A 114 -4.93 1.83 -2.70
N CYS A 115 -4.54 0.57 -2.84
CA CYS A 115 -5.41 -0.57 -3.11
C CYS A 115 -6.05 -1.15 -1.84
N ALA A 116 -7.02 -2.05 -2.02
CA ALA A 116 -7.60 -2.84 -0.94
C ALA A 116 -7.10 -4.31 -0.98
N PRO A 117 -6.74 -4.90 0.17
CA PRO A 117 -6.50 -4.24 1.45
C PRO A 117 -5.32 -3.26 1.40
N SER A 118 -5.34 -2.25 2.26
CA SER A 118 -4.29 -1.23 2.37
C SER A 118 -3.07 -1.79 3.13
N THR A 119 -2.39 -2.75 2.52
CA THR A 119 -1.33 -3.53 3.15
C THR A 119 -0.13 -3.64 2.23
N THR A 120 1.08 -3.68 2.80
CA THR A 120 2.33 -3.70 2.04
C THR A 120 2.33 -4.74 0.92
N VAL A 121 1.82 -5.95 1.16
CA VAL A 121 1.80 -7.04 0.15
C VAL A 121 1.00 -6.64 -1.10
N ALA A 122 -0.24 -6.19 -0.90
CA ALA A 122 -1.13 -5.81 -1.98
C ALA A 122 -0.65 -4.51 -2.65
N ALA A 123 -0.26 -3.52 -1.85
CA ALA A 123 0.16 -2.21 -2.31
C ALA A 123 1.49 -2.26 -3.08
N MET A 124 2.50 -2.99 -2.61
CA MET A 124 3.79 -3.10 -3.29
C MET A 124 3.67 -3.80 -4.64
N SER A 125 2.86 -4.86 -4.72
CA SER A 125 2.62 -5.55 -6.00
C SER A 125 1.79 -4.70 -6.97
N THR A 126 0.80 -3.96 -6.47
CA THR A 126 0.02 -2.97 -7.22
C THR A 126 0.93 -1.87 -7.77
N PHE A 127 1.77 -1.28 -6.92
CA PHE A 127 2.74 -0.25 -7.28
C PHE A 127 3.71 -0.74 -8.36
N GLY A 128 4.41 -1.84 -8.09
CA GLY A 128 5.50 -2.32 -8.93
C GLY A 128 5.05 -2.84 -10.30
N THR A 129 3.82 -3.33 -10.41
CA THR A 129 3.23 -3.80 -11.68
C THR A 129 2.38 -2.76 -12.37
N GLY A 130 2.00 -1.69 -11.66
CA GLY A 130 1.00 -0.74 -12.10
C GLY A 130 -0.36 -1.39 -12.41
N THR A 131 -0.74 -2.42 -11.66
CA THR A 131 -2.01 -3.17 -11.85
C THR A 131 -2.86 -3.21 -10.58
N CYS A 132 -3.48 -4.34 -10.24
CA CYS A 132 -4.37 -4.49 -9.11
C CYS A 132 -4.23 -5.86 -8.44
N PRO A 133 -4.61 -6.01 -7.16
CA PRO A 133 -4.49 -7.27 -6.41
C PRO A 133 -5.12 -8.49 -7.11
N GLY A 134 -6.23 -8.29 -7.81
CA GLY A 134 -6.95 -9.34 -8.56
C GLY A 134 -6.17 -9.94 -9.73
N LEU A 135 -5.20 -9.19 -10.27
CA LEU A 135 -4.30 -9.66 -11.33
C LEU A 135 -2.95 -10.12 -10.78
N THR A 136 -2.47 -9.51 -9.69
CA THR A 136 -1.20 -9.88 -9.07
C THR A 136 -1.30 -11.16 -8.24
N GLY A 137 -2.49 -11.50 -7.73
CA GLY A 137 -2.66 -12.62 -6.79
C GLY A 137 -2.20 -12.31 -5.36
N MET A 138 -1.84 -11.06 -5.08
CA MET A 138 -1.33 -10.59 -3.80
C MET A 138 -2.47 -9.91 -3.04
N THR A 139 -3.34 -10.70 -2.42
CA THR A 139 -4.68 -10.27 -1.96
C THR A 139 -4.75 -9.94 -0.46
N GLY A 140 -3.69 -10.21 0.30
CA GLY A 140 -3.58 -9.80 1.70
C GLY A 140 -2.25 -10.21 2.34
N TYR A 141 -2.00 -9.77 3.57
CA TYR A 141 -0.82 -10.19 4.34
C TYR A 141 -0.72 -11.71 4.50
N THR A 142 -1.86 -12.34 4.82
CA THR A 142 -2.03 -13.78 4.72
C THR A 142 -3.19 -14.12 3.79
N GLN A 143 -3.09 -15.21 3.05
CA GLN A 143 -4.11 -15.66 2.12
C GLN A 143 -4.05 -17.17 1.95
N ARG A 144 -5.11 -17.80 1.44
CA ARG A 144 -5.10 -19.23 1.14
C ARG A 144 -4.15 -19.51 -0.02
N ASN A 145 -3.28 -20.50 0.13
CA ASN A 145 -2.60 -21.11 -0.99
C ASN A 145 -3.54 -22.13 -1.64
N PRO A 146 -3.97 -21.93 -2.90
CA PRO A 146 -4.92 -22.83 -3.56
C PRO A 146 -4.32 -24.20 -3.88
N GLU A 147 -3.00 -24.33 -3.94
CA GLU A 147 -2.32 -25.60 -4.25
C GLU A 147 -2.25 -26.53 -3.04
N THR A 148 -2.16 -25.98 -1.83
CA THR A 148 -2.00 -26.75 -0.59
C THR A 148 -3.23 -26.69 0.33
N GLY A 149 -4.10 -25.69 0.14
CA GLY A 149 -5.21 -25.40 1.03
C GLY A 149 -4.82 -24.65 2.33
N GLU A 150 -3.52 -24.48 2.59
CA GLU A 150 -2.97 -23.88 3.81
C GLU A 150 -2.95 -22.34 3.74
N LEU A 151 -2.77 -21.71 4.91
CA LEU A 151 -2.56 -20.26 5.00
C LEU A 151 -1.12 -19.89 4.63
N ALA A 152 -0.98 -19.07 3.59
CA ALA A 152 0.28 -18.48 3.17
C ALA A 152 0.52 -17.12 3.83
N GLN A 153 1.76 -16.84 4.22
CA GLN A 153 2.19 -15.49 4.62
C GLN A 153 3.01 -14.86 3.49
N MET A 154 2.60 -13.70 3.03
CA MET A 154 2.99 -13.16 1.72
C MET A 154 4.18 -12.19 1.74
N ILE A 155 4.69 -11.80 2.92
CA ILE A 155 5.91 -10.98 3.02
C ILE A 155 7.17 -11.85 2.84
N GLN A 156 7.15 -13.04 3.44
CA GLN A 156 8.25 -14.02 3.42
C GLN A 156 7.92 -15.24 2.55
N PHE A 157 6.74 -15.26 1.91
CA PHE A 157 6.27 -16.35 1.07
C PHE A 157 6.29 -17.72 1.78
N ARG A 158 5.97 -17.73 3.08
CA ARG A 158 5.85 -18.98 3.84
C ARG A 158 4.56 -19.68 3.44
N GLN A 159 4.65 -20.95 3.05
CA GLN A 159 3.52 -21.72 2.53
C GLN A 159 2.85 -21.10 1.29
N ALA A 160 3.51 -20.15 0.63
CA ALA A 160 3.01 -19.50 -0.59
C ALA A 160 3.48 -20.25 -1.84
N ILE A 161 2.75 -20.06 -2.94
CA ILE A 161 3.24 -20.37 -4.29
C ILE A 161 4.52 -19.53 -4.53
N ALA A 162 5.48 -20.06 -5.29
CA ALA A 162 6.72 -19.35 -5.59
C ALA A 162 6.45 -17.93 -6.17
N PRO A 163 7.28 -16.92 -5.85
CA PRO A 163 7.03 -15.52 -6.20
C PRO A 163 6.59 -15.24 -7.64
N ARG A 164 7.29 -15.81 -8.62
CA ARG A 164 7.02 -15.61 -10.05
C ARG A 164 5.80 -16.38 -10.56
N ASP A 165 5.48 -17.50 -9.92
CA ASP A 165 4.32 -18.32 -10.29
C ASP A 165 3.03 -17.74 -9.72
N LEU A 166 3.12 -17.07 -8.56
CA LEU A 166 2.03 -16.37 -7.93
C LEU A 166 1.77 -15.01 -8.58
N GLN A 167 2.80 -14.17 -8.71
CA GLN A 167 2.69 -12.85 -9.32
C GLN A 167 3.20 -12.93 -10.76
N ARG A 168 2.27 -12.92 -11.71
CA ARG A 168 2.54 -13.17 -13.14
C ARG A 168 2.54 -11.92 -14.02
N GLN A 169 2.06 -10.78 -13.52
CA GLN A 169 2.07 -9.53 -14.28
C GLN A 169 3.51 -9.00 -14.36
N PRO A 170 3.99 -8.53 -15.53
CA PRO A 170 5.30 -7.90 -15.62
C PRO A 170 5.36 -6.68 -14.69
N THR A 171 6.52 -6.45 -14.06
CA THR A 171 6.71 -5.19 -13.33
C THR A 171 6.97 -4.06 -14.32
N VAL A 172 6.60 -2.82 -13.97
CA VAL A 172 6.95 -1.65 -14.79
C VAL A 172 8.48 -1.53 -14.93
N PHE A 173 9.23 -1.96 -13.91
CA PHE A 173 10.69 -2.00 -13.97
C PHE A 173 11.23 -2.98 -15.02
N GLU A 174 10.67 -4.19 -15.12
CA GLU A 174 11.03 -5.14 -16.19
C GLU A 174 10.74 -4.54 -17.57
N LEU A 175 9.55 -3.96 -17.74
CA LEU A 175 9.13 -3.36 -19.01
C LEU A 175 10.05 -2.20 -19.44
N LEU A 176 10.48 -1.37 -18.49
CA LEU A 176 11.45 -0.30 -18.73
C LEU A 176 12.83 -0.87 -19.07
N ARG A 177 13.31 -1.86 -18.32
CA ARG A 177 14.61 -2.50 -18.56
C ARG A 177 14.70 -3.14 -19.93
N ASP A 178 13.64 -3.83 -20.36
CA ASP A 178 13.59 -4.50 -21.66
C ASP A 178 13.66 -3.51 -22.84
N ARG A 179 13.36 -2.23 -22.59
CA ARG A 179 13.51 -1.12 -23.54
C ARG A 179 14.85 -0.38 -23.41
N GLY A 180 15.77 -0.89 -22.59
CA GLY A 180 17.08 -0.30 -22.34
C GLY A 180 17.07 0.89 -21.38
N VAL A 181 15.96 1.13 -20.67
CA VAL A 181 15.87 2.20 -19.67
C VAL A 181 16.55 1.76 -18.38
N ARG A 182 17.41 2.61 -17.83
CA ARG A 182 18.07 2.37 -16.55
C ARG A 182 17.01 2.35 -15.45
N VAL A 183 17.00 1.31 -14.62
CA VAL A 183 16.08 1.18 -13.49
C VAL A 183 16.85 0.71 -12.26
N THR A 184 16.85 1.52 -11.21
CA THR A 184 17.64 1.24 -10.00
C THR A 184 16.75 1.23 -8.77
N SER A 185 16.97 0.27 -7.87
CA SER A 185 16.36 0.26 -6.53
C SER A 185 17.42 0.48 -5.47
N SER A 186 17.15 1.34 -4.49
CA SER A 186 18.00 1.56 -3.32
C SER A 186 17.27 1.15 -2.05
N GLY A 187 17.85 0.22 -1.30
CA GLY A 187 17.20 -0.33 -0.12
C GLY A 187 18.13 -1.14 0.80
N LEU A 188 17.52 -1.86 1.74
CA LEU A 188 18.26 -2.67 2.71
C LEU A 188 18.73 -3.99 2.08
N PRO A 189 19.93 -4.50 2.42
CA PRO A 189 20.45 -5.75 1.87
C PRO A 189 19.49 -6.94 1.98
N LYS A 190 18.76 -7.05 3.10
CA LYS A 190 17.80 -8.13 3.33
C LYS A 190 16.62 -8.17 2.36
N PHE A 191 16.36 -7.09 1.61
CA PHE A 191 15.27 -7.04 0.65
C PHE A 191 15.68 -7.38 -0.78
N ALA A 192 16.97 -7.22 -1.12
CA ALA A 192 17.49 -7.40 -2.48
C ALA A 192 17.09 -8.74 -3.12
N ALA A 193 17.10 -9.83 -2.34
CA ALA A 193 16.69 -11.17 -2.76
C ALA A 193 15.46 -11.67 -1.98
N SER A 194 14.65 -10.75 -1.43
CA SER A 194 13.43 -11.15 -0.73
C SER A 194 12.34 -11.57 -1.73
N PRO A 195 11.49 -12.55 -1.37
CA PRO A 195 10.49 -13.07 -2.28
C PRO A 195 9.43 -12.01 -2.65
N LEU A 196 9.10 -11.09 -1.73
CA LEU A 196 8.23 -9.95 -2.06
C LEU A 196 8.87 -8.99 -3.08
N THR A 197 10.17 -8.73 -2.98
CA THR A 197 10.87 -7.91 -3.99
C THR A 197 10.89 -8.63 -5.34
N GLU A 198 11.09 -9.94 -5.36
CA GLU A 198 11.01 -10.74 -6.59
C GLU A 198 9.60 -10.72 -7.20
N ALA A 199 8.55 -10.86 -6.39
CA ALA A 199 7.17 -10.82 -6.86
C ALA A 199 6.74 -9.44 -7.35
N ALA A 200 7.14 -8.36 -6.66
CA ALA A 200 6.56 -7.03 -6.88
C ALA A 200 7.48 -6.05 -7.62
N LEU A 201 8.80 -6.16 -7.47
CA LEU A 201 9.76 -5.09 -7.82
C LEU A 201 10.96 -5.59 -8.64
N ARG A 202 10.88 -6.80 -9.19
CA ARG A 202 11.93 -7.36 -10.06
C ARG A 202 12.16 -6.50 -11.30
N GLY A 203 13.34 -6.64 -11.91
CA GLY A 203 13.74 -5.87 -13.09
C GLY A 203 14.67 -4.69 -12.77
N THR A 204 14.95 -4.39 -11.50
CA THR A 204 15.83 -3.30 -11.09
C THR A 204 17.26 -3.77 -10.82
N ASP A 205 18.23 -2.88 -11.05
CA ASP A 205 19.56 -3.00 -10.46
C ASP A 205 19.48 -2.59 -8.98
N TYR A 206 19.62 -3.56 -8.08
CA TYR A 206 19.42 -3.34 -6.65
C TYR A 206 20.71 -2.93 -5.93
N ILE A 207 20.76 -1.69 -5.44
CA ILE A 207 21.84 -1.16 -4.62
C ILE A 207 21.47 -1.28 -3.14
N SER A 208 22.27 -2.06 -2.41
CA SER A 208 22.00 -2.37 -1.00
C SER A 208 22.90 -1.59 -0.06
N ASN A 209 22.31 -0.87 0.91
CA ASN A 209 23.06 -0.21 1.99
C ASN A 209 22.35 -0.36 3.33
N VAL A 210 23.11 -0.55 4.42
CA VAL A 210 22.55 -0.68 5.78
C VAL A 210 22.20 0.69 6.36
N ALA A 211 23.09 1.67 6.21
CA ALA A 211 22.86 3.01 6.76
C ALA A 211 21.80 3.77 5.93
N PRO A 212 20.81 4.42 6.58
CA PRO A 212 19.79 5.18 5.88
C PRO A 212 20.37 6.28 4.95
N ARG A 213 21.39 6.99 5.43
CA ARG A 213 22.10 8.02 4.64
C ARG A 213 22.69 7.47 3.34
N ASP A 214 23.30 6.29 3.39
CA ASP A 214 23.98 5.71 2.23
C ASP A 214 22.97 5.19 1.20
N ARG A 215 21.79 4.73 1.63
CA ARG A 215 20.66 4.43 0.73
C ARG A 215 20.20 5.69 -0.02
N VAL A 216 20.06 6.81 0.67
CA VAL A 216 19.68 8.09 0.05
C VAL A 216 20.73 8.54 -0.96
N LEU A 217 22.01 8.50 -0.60
CA LEU A 217 23.09 8.91 -1.50
C LEU A 217 23.22 7.99 -2.71
N ALA A 218 23.03 6.68 -2.54
CA ALA A 218 23.00 5.74 -3.65
C ALA A 218 21.84 6.04 -4.62
N ALA A 219 20.65 6.39 -4.11
CA ALA A 219 19.53 6.80 -4.95
C ALA A 219 19.84 8.12 -5.70
N ALA A 220 20.46 9.08 -5.01
CA ALA A 220 20.86 10.35 -5.62
C ALA A 220 21.93 10.17 -6.71
N ASP A 221 22.87 9.25 -6.49
CA ASP A 221 23.92 8.92 -7.46
C ASP A 221 23.36 8.22 -8.70
N ALA A 222 22.46 7.24 -8.52
CA ALA A 222 21.77 6.57 -9.61
C ALA A 222 20.96 7.54 -10.49
N ALA A 223 20.38 8.59 -9.88
CA ALA A 223 19.63 9.62 -10.58
C ALA A 223 20.49 10.54 -11.47
N ARG A 224 21.83 10.43 -11.44
CA ARG A 224 22.75 11.18 -12.34
C ARG A 224 22.70 10.71 -13.79
N ALA A 225 22.33 9.45 -14.03
CA ALA A 225 22.01 8.95 -15.36
C ALA A 225 20.50 9.10 -15.61
N PRO A 226 20.01 9.29 -16.85
CA PRO A 226 18.58 9.27 -17.17
C PRO A 226 17.87 7.94 -16.84
N GLY A 227 16.57 7.99 -16.50
CA GLY A 227 15.71 6.84 -16.17
C GLY A 227 15.03 6.92 -14.78
N LEU A 228 14.51 5.79 -14.27
CA LEU A 228 13.78 5.70 -12.99
C LEU A 228 14.58 5.09 -11.82
N THR A 229 14.56 5.74 -10.66
CA THR A 229 15.14 5.24 -9.40
C THR A 229 14.06 5.07 -8.34
N TYR A 230 14.02 3.92 -7.68
CA TYR A 230 13.15 3.62 -6.55
C TYR A 230 13.92 3.63 -5.23
N LEU A 231 13.45 4.39 -4.23
CA LEU A 231 14.00 4.41 -2.88
C LEU A 231 12.92 3.99 -1.88
N TYR A 232 13.20 2.97 -1.08
CA TYR A 232 12.27 2.46 -0.07
C TYR A 232 12.71 2.82 1.36
N ILE A 233 11.79 3.37 2.14
CA ILE A 233 12.00 3.74 3.55
C ILE A 233 10.95 3.02 4.40
N ARG A 234 11.39 2.08 5.25
CA ARG A 234 10.51 1.19 6.04
C ARG A 234 10.18 1.69 7.45
N ASP A 235 10.72 2.84 7.82
CA ASP A 235 10.94 3.18 9.23
C ASP A 235 9.65 3.67 9.90
N ALA A 236 8.77 4.38 9.19
CA ALA A 236 7.50 4.87 9.73
C ALA A 236 6.56 3.72 10.13
N ASP A 237 6.29 2.78 9.22
CA ASP A 237 5.53 1.57 9.50
C ASP A 237 6.08 0.77 10.70
N LYS A 238 7.38 0.39 10.63
CA LYS A 238 8.01 -0.42 11.67
C LYS A 238 7.84 0.19 13.06
N ILE A 239 8.10 1.49 13.16
CA ILE A 239 8.03 2.20 14.44
C ILE A 239 6.57 2.41 14.87
N GLY A 240 5.66 2.65 13.92
CA GLY A 240 4.22 2.76 14.16
C GLY A 240 3.66 1.48 14.77
N HIS A 241 3.91 0.33 14.15
CA HIS A 241 3.53 -0.97 14.71
C HIS A 241 4.16 -1.27 16.08
N THR A 242 5.36 -0.76 16.35
CA THR A 242 6.06 -1.07 17.61
C THR A 242 5.60 -0.18 18.76
N TYR A 243 5.32 1.10 18.50
CA TYR A 243 5.16 2.12 19.54
C TYR A 243 3.92 3.00 19.41
N GLY A 244 3.19 2.89 18.30
CA GLY A 244 2.10 3.80 17.95
C GLY A 244 2.55 4.89 16.99
N TRP A 245 1.75 5.18 15.96
CA TRP A 245 2.07 6.20 14.95
C TRP A 245 2.04 7.64 15.51
N ASP A 246 1.38 7.85 16.64
CA ASP A 246 1.28 9.13 17.35
C ASP A 246 2.32 9.29 18.47
N SER A 247 3.18 8.29 18.69
CA SER A 247 4.19 8.30 19.77
C SER A 247 5.38 9.22 19.47
N ASP A 248 6.06 9.68 20.53
CA ASP A 248 7.34 10.44 20.41
C ASP A 248 8.40 9.69 19.59
N LYS A 249 8.40 8.35 19.65
CA LYS A 249 9.36 7.53 18.88
C LYS A 249 9.04 7.57 17.39
N TRP A 250 7.76 7.57 17.03
CA TRP A 250 7.33 7.74 15.65
C TRP A 250 7.62 9.16 15.17
N ILE A 251 7.32 10.19 15.97
CA ILE A 251 7.62 11.59 15.64
C ILE A 251 9.11 11.80 15.37
N GLY A 252 10.00 11.32 16.26
CA GLY A 252 11.44 11.40 16.01
C GLY A 252 11.89 10.58 14.80
N THR A 253 11.16 9.53 14.42
CA THR A 253 11.41 8.78 13.17
C THR A 253 10.97 9.57 11.95
N PHE A 254 9.82 10.24 12.02
CA PHE A 254 9.31 11.12 10.98
C PHE A 254 10.26 12.30 10.71
N GLU A 255 10.83 12.92 11.75
CA GLU A 255 11.87 13.95 11.62
C GLU A 255 13.12 13.43 10.86
N ARG A 256 13.54 12.19 11.14
CA ARG A 256 14.66 11.55 10.43
C ARG A 256 14.32 11.20 8.98
N ILE A 257 13.07 10.86 8.68
CA ILE A 257 12.60 10.63 7.32
C ILE A 257 12.61 11.95 6.54
N ASP A 258 12.07 13.03 7.11
CA ASP A 258 12.13 14.37 6.50
C ASP A 258 13.57 14.81 6.20
N ALA A 259 14.49 14.62 7.14
CA ALA A 259 15.91 14.92 6.95
C ALA A 259 16.58 14.10 5.83
N GLN A 260 16.17 12.84 5.64
CA GLN A 260 16.61 11.98 4.54
C GLN A 260 16.08 12.45 3.20
N LEU A 261 14.80 12.86 3.13
CA LEU A 261 14.20 13.39 1.91
C LEU A 261 14.82 14.73 1.52
N ALA A 262 15.05 15.62 2.49
CA ALA A 262 15.79 16.85 2.27
C ALA A 262 17.24 16.58 1.80
N LEU A 263 17.84 15.43 2.19
CA LEU A 263 19.16 15.00 1.69
C LEU A 263 19.11 14.54 0.26
N LEU A 264 18.10 13.75 -0.11
CA LEU A 264 17.88 13.36 -1.48
C LEU A 264 17.76 14.59 -2.37
N ARG A 265 16.85 15.51 -2.01
CA ARG A 265 16.55 16.74 -2.77
C ARG A 265 17.76 17.62 -3.07
N ARG A 266 18.70 17.73 -2.13
CA ARG A 266 19.94 18.52 -2.33
C ARG A 266 21.07 17.77 -3.05
N SER A 267 20.94 16.45 -3.18
CA SER A 267 22.01 15.57 -3.68
C SER A 267 21.75 15.07 -5.10
N VAL A 268 20.50 15.03 -5.55
CA VAL A 268 20.15 14.74 -6.94
C VAL A 268 20.55 15.88 -7.88
N PRO A 269 20.78 15.63 -9.18
CA PRO A 269 20.97 16.68 -10.19
C PRO A 269 19.76 17.61 -10.29
N LYS A 270 19.99 18.86 -10.71
CA LYS A 270 18.91 19.79 -11.07
C LYS A 270 18.05 19.21 -12.19
N GLY A 271 16.73 19.43 -12.12
CA GLY A 271 15.76 18.89 -13.08
C GLY A 271 15.36 17.44 -12.83
N THR A 272 15.85 16.80 -11.76
CA THR A 272 15.37 15.48 -11.34
C THR A 272 13.99 15.59 -10.70
N LEU A 273 13.02 14.83 -11.19
CA LEU A 273 11.71 14.70 -10.54
C LEU A 273 11.85 13.83 -9.29
N ILE A 274 11.32 14.28 -8.17
CA ILE A 274 11.17 13.47 -6.96
C ILE A 274 9.67 13.32 -6.67
N VAL A 275 9.21 12.08 -6.55
CA VAL A 275 7.84 11.78 -6.12
C VAL A 275 7.88 11.01 -4.81
N ILE A 276 7.21 11.52 -3.78
CA ILE A 276 7.13 10.91 -2.45
C ILE A 276 5.75 10.33 -2.23
N THR A 277 5.68 9.04 -1.92
CA THR A 277 4.44 8.31 -1.72
C THR A 277 4.54 7.29 -0.57
N ALA A 278 3.46 6.57 -0.32
CA ALA A 278 3.39 5.47 0.64
C ALA A 278 2.59 4.31 0.04
N ASP A 279 2.69 3.14 0.65
CA ASP A 279 1.86 1.98 0.35
C ASP A 279 0.51 2.03 1.09
N HIS A 280 0.48 2.56 2.30
CA HIS A 280 -0.73 2.78 3.09
C HIS A 280 -0.51 3.81 4.21
N GLY A 281 -1.59 4.19 4.88
CA GLY A 281 -1.56 4.87 6.17
C GLY A 281 -1.59 3.94 7.37
N MET A 282 -1.85 4.50 8.55
CA MET A 282 -1.79 3.77 9.82
C MET A 282 -2.82 4.31 10.81
N VAL A 283 -3.51 3.43 11.53
CA VAL A 283 -4.48 3.78 12.58
C VAL A 283 -4.01 3.29 13.95
N SER A 284 -4.44 3.97 15.00
CA SER A 284 -4.26 3.48 16.36
C SER A 284 -5.25 2.34 16.64
N SER A 285 -4.77 1.24 17.21
CA SER A 285 -5.63 0.16 17.69
C SER A 285 -6.19 0.50 19.07
N ASP A 286 -7.45 0.17 19.33
CA ASP A 286 -8.01 0.24 20.69
C ASP A 286 -8.07 -1.17 21.31
N PRO A 287 -7.30 -1.46 22.38
CA PRO A 287 -7.31 -2.76 23.04
C PRO A 287 -8.69 -3.18 23.57
N GLN A 288 -9.58 -2.23 23.89
CA GLN A 288 -10.94 -2.52 24.35
C GLN A 288 -11.87 -2.91 23.20
N ARG A 289 -11.51 -2.55 21.97
CA ARG A 289 -12.22 -2.90 20.74
C ARG A 289 -11.50 -3.99 19.95
N ARG A 290 -10.63 -4.76 20.59
CA ARG A 290 -10.04 -5.95 19.98
C ARG A 290 -10.96 -7.15 20.19
N ILE A 291 -11.32 -7.80 19.09
CA ILE A 291 -12.10 -9.04 19.11
C ILE A 291 -11.19 -10.18 18.71
N ASP A 292 -11.08 -11.19 19.58
CA ASP A 292 -10.42 -12.45 19.26
C ASP A 292 -11.44 -13.47 18.76
N ILE A 293 -11.30 -13.81 17.48
CA ILE A 293 -12.21 -14.72 16.75
C ILE A 293 -12.17 -16.11 17.37
N ALA A 294 -11.01 -16.55 17.86
CA ALA A 294 -10.81 -17.89 18.42
C ALA A 294 -11.71 -18.18 19.64
N VAL A 295 -12.01 -17.15 20.43
CA VAL A 295 -12.79 -17.24 21.67
C VAL A 295 -14.18 -16.63 21.53
N THR A 296 -14.60 -16.32 20.31
CA THR A 296 -15.93 -15.78 20.00
C THR A 296 -16.72 -16.81 19.18
N PRO A 297 -17.46 -17.75 19.81
CA PRO A 297 -18.09 -18.88 19.12
C PRO A 297 -19.04 -18.49 17.99
N GLN A 298 -19.72 -17.34 18.13
CA GLN A 298 -20.60 -16.81 17.09
C GLN A 298 -19.83 -16.53 15.79
N LEU A 299 -18.65 -15.91 15.88
CA LEU A 299 -17.83 -15.55 14.72
C LEU A 299 -17.07 -16.74 14.12
N ALA A 300 -16.71 -17.73 14.95
CA ALA A 300 -15.96 -18.91 14.51
C ALA A 300 -16.84 -19.97 13.81
N ARG A 301 -18.16 -19.98 14.05
CA ARG A 301 -19.07 -21.00 13.52
C ARG A 301 -19.16 -20.93 11.98
N GLY A 302 -18.82 -22.04 11.32
CA GLY A 302 -18.83 -22.17 9.85
C GLY A 302 -17.54 -21.69 9.17
N VAL A 303 -16.54 -21.22 9.94
CA VAL A 303 -15.26 -20.72 9.41
C VAL A 303 -14.19 -21.79 9.58
N ALA A 304 -13.59 -22.22 8.47
CA ALA A 304 -12.51 -23.20 8.44
C ALA A 304 -11.15 -22.56 8.73
N MET A 305 -10.92 -21.36 8.20
CA MET A 305 -9.64 -20.66 8.27
C MET A 305 -9.87 -19.14 8.26
N VAL A 306 -8.99 -18.41 8.93
CA VAL A 306 -8.95 -16.95 8.95
C VAL A 306 -7.61 -16.49 8.38
N GLY A 307 -7.65 -15.71 7.31
CA GLY A 307 -6.51 -15.02 6.71
C GLY A 307 -6.69 -13.50 6.71
N GLY A 308 -5.94 -12.80 5.86
CA GLY A 308 -5.90 -11.35 5.80
C GLY A 308 -4.99 -10.74 6.87
N GLU A 309 -5.46 -9.68 7.49
CA GLU A 309 -4.77 -8.91 8.53
C GLU A 309 -5.76 -8.32 9.55
N PRO A 310 -5.31 -7.78 10.70
CA PRO A 310 -6.20 -7.42 11.80
C PRO A 310 -7.28 -6.39 11.48
N ARG A 311 -7.08 -5.61 10.40
CA ARG A 311 -8.04 -4.62 9.92
C ARG A 311 -8.87 -5.12 8.74
N SER A 312 -8.47 -6.17 8.05
CA SER A 312 -9.20 -6.73 6.93
C SER A 312 -8.98 -8.24 6.89
N VAL A 313 -9.86 -8.98 7.57
CA VAL A 313 -9.76 -10.44 7.65
C VAL A 313 -10.50 -11.09 6.49
N MET A 314 -9.95 -12.22 6.04
CA MET A 314 -10.53 -13.09 5.03
C MET A 314 -10.99 -14.39 5.70
N LEU A 315 -12.28 -14.66 5.66
CA LEU A 315 -12.87 -15.87 6.24
C LEU A 315 -13.05 -16.89 5.13
N TYR A 316 -12.52 -18.09 5.33
CA TYR A 316 -12.72 -19.22 4.43
C TYR A 316 -13.75 -20.15 5.06
N ALA A 317 -14.84 -20.40 4.35
CA ALA A 317 -15.96 -21.20 4.84
C ALA A 317 -15.60 -22.68 4.97
N GLN A 318 -16.24 -23.38 5.90
CA GLN A 318 -16.24 -24.84 5.93
C GLN A 318 -17.02 -25.38 4.71
N GLU A 319 -16.68 -26.60 4.29
CA GLU A 319 -17.38 -27.23 3.16
C GLU A 319 -18.88 -27.38 3.47
N GLY A 320 -19.73 -26.89 2.56
CA GLY A 320 -21.19 -26.91 2.69
C GLY A 320 -21.82 -25.73 3.44
N GLU A 321 -21.03 -24.84 4.04
CA GLU A 321 -21.54 -23.60 4.62
C GLU A 321 -21.80 -22.54 3.54
N ASP A 322 -22.90 -21.79 3.67
CA ASP A 322 -23.19 -20.64 2.81
C ASP A 322 -22.39 -19.41 3.29
N PRO A 323 -21.56 -18.79 2.44
CA PRO A 323 -20.87 -17.55 2.78
C PRO A 323 -21.80 -16.41 3.23
N GLU A 324 -23.04 -16.33 2.73
CA GLU A 324 -23.97 -15.27 3.15
C GLU A 324 -24.43 -15.47 4.60
N ASP A 325 -24.66 -16.71 5.05
CA ASP A 325 -25.00 -17.03 6.46
C ASP A 325 -23.86 -16.67 7.43
N ILE A 326 -22.61 -16.80 6.97
CA ILE A 326 -21.44 -16.34 7.71
C ILE A 326 -21.42 -14.80 7.71
N ALA A 327 -21.57 -14.17 6.55
CA ALA A 327 -21.55 -12.72 6.42
C ALA A 327 -22.62 -12.04 7.28
N ASP A 328 -23.87 -12.53 7.26
CA ASP A 328 -24.97 -11.98 8.05
C ASP A 328 -24.71 -12.03 9.54
N ARG A 329 -24.12 -13.13 10.03
CA ARG A 329 -23.76 -13.25 11.43
C ARG A 329 -22.66 -12.28 11.85
N TRP A 330 -21.69 -12.07 10.96
CA TRP A 330 -20.64 -11.09 11.17
C TRP A 330 -21.19 -9.66 11.14
N ARG A 331 -22.14 -9.35 10.24
CA ARG A 331 -22.85 -8.07 10.20
C ARG A 331 -23.66 -7.83 11.47
N GLU A 332 -24.41 -8.83 11.93
CA GLU A 332 -25.20 -8.76 13.16
C GLU A 332 -24.30 -8.51 14.39
N PHE A 333 -23.18 -9.22 14.49
CA PHE A 333 -22.27 -9.10 15.63
C PHE A 333 -21.51 -7.77 15.66
N LEU A 334 -21.02 -7.32 14.51
CA LEU A 334 -20.15 -6.14 14.42
C LEU A 334 -20.91 -4.82 14.24
N GLY A 335 -22.13 -4.86 13.70
CA GLY A 335 -22.90 -3.68 13.33
C GLY A 335 -22.06 -2.72 12.47
N ASP A 336 -22.06 -1.44 12.83
CA ASP A 336 -21.28 -0.39 12.14
C ASP A 336 -19.76 -0.49 12.40
N GLY A 337 -19.31 -1.45 13.21
CA GLY A 337 -17.89 -1.65 13.52
C GLY A 337 -17.07 -2.25 12.37
N ALA A 338 -17.72 -2.80 11.34
CA ALA A 338 -17.03 -3.35 10.17
C ALA A 338 -17.91 -3.30 8.91
N GLN A 339 -17.26 -3.27 7.76
CA GLN A 339 -17.88 -3.52 6.47
C GLN A 339 -17.66 -5.00 6.09
N VAL A 340 -18.76 -5.76 6.02
CA VAL A 340 -18.75 -7.19 5.74
C VAL A 340 -19.30 -7.46 4.34
N ARG A 341 -18.52 -8.18 3.53
CA ARG A 341 -18.88 -8.57 2.16
C ARG A 341 -18.67 -10.06 1.95
N THR A 342 -19.53 -10.71 1.18
CA THR A 342 -19.13 -11.98 0.56
C THR A 342 -18.10 -11.73 -0.55
N ARG A 343 -17.36 -12.77 -0.95
CA ARG A 343 -16.42 -12.70 -2.08
C ARG A 343 -17.11 -12.15 -3.32
N ALA A 344 -18.28 -12.68 -3.65
CA ALA A 344 -19.05 -12.25 -4.82
C ALA A 344 -19.39 -10.75 -4.78
N GLN A 345 -19.83 -10.23 -3.63
CA GLN A 345 -20.08 -8.79 -3.44
C GLN A 345 -18.81 -7.96 -3.63
N ALA A 346 -17.70 -8.37 -3.01
CA ALA A 346 -16.42 -7.67 -3.12
C ALA A 346 -15.87 -7.65 -4.56
N LEU A 347 -16.02 -8.75 -5.31
CA LEU A 347 -15.63 -8.82 -6.71
C LEU A 347 -16.53 -7.95 -7.59
N ALA A 348 -17.85 -7.98 -7.38
CA ALA A 348 -18.80 -7.16 -8.11
C ALA A 348 -18.58 -5.65 -7.88
N GLU A 349 -18.21 -5.28 -6.66
CA GLU A 349 -17.84 -3.90 -6.32
C GLU A 349 -16.49 -3.48 -6.92
N GLY A 350 -15.66 -4.44 -7.35
CA GLY A 350 -14.34 -4.20 -7.93
C GLY A 350 -13.25 -3.95 -6.89
N LEU A 351 -13.40 -4.45 -5.66
CA LEU A 351 -12.49 -4.21 -4.53
C LEU A 351 -11.02 -4.52 -4.87
N PHE A 352 -10.79 -5.60 -5.59
CA PHE A 352 -9.46 -6.06 -6.02
C PHE A 352 -9.15 -5.72 -7.49
N GLY A 353 -10.00 -4.92 -8.16
CA GLY A 353 -9.97 -4.73 -9.61
C GLY A 353 -10.42 -5.99 -10.38
N PRO A 354 -10.08 -6.12 -11.68
CA PRO A 354 -10.26 -7.36 -12.40
C PRO A 354 -9.57 -8.55 -11.71
N VAL A 355 -10.28 -9.67 -11.55
CA VAL A 355 -9.78 -10.86 -10.87
C VAL A 355 -9.62 -12.02 -11.84
N GLU A 356 -8.41 -12.59 -11.89
CA GLU A 356 -8.17 -13.80 -12.69
C GLU A 356 -8.77 -15.04 -11.98
N PRO A 357 -9.28 -16.04 -12.72
CA PRO A 357 -9.83 -17.26 -12.12
C PRO A 357 -8.87 -18.00 -11.18
N ARG A 358 -7.55 -17.90 -11.41
CA ARG A 358 -6.52 -18.49 -10.53
C ARG A 358 -6.38 -17.77 -9.18
N VAL A 359 -6.76 -16.50 -9.12
CA VAL A 359 -6.62 -15.63 -7.93
C VAL A 359 -7.85 -15.72 -7.04
N GLU A 360 -9.03 -15.93 -7.62
CA GLU A 360 -10.29 -16.00 -6.87
C GLU A 360 -10.24 -16.95 -5.65
N PRO A 361 -9.66 -18.17 -5.71
CA PRO A 361 -9.59 -19.06 -4.55
C PRO A 361 -8.64 -18.59 -3.43
N MET A 362 -7.79 -17.58 -3.70
CA MET A 362 -6.92 -16.93 -2.71
C MET A 362 -7.68 -15.89 -1.88
N ILE A 363 -8.85 -15.46 -2.35
CA ILE A 363 -9.72 -14.48 -1.68
C ILE A 363 -10.71 -15.25 -0.81
N GLY A 364 -10.82 -14.86 0.47
CA GLY A 364 -11.77 -15.45 1.40
C GLY A 364 -13.21 -15.37 0.90
N ASP A 365 -14.04 -16.33 1.30
CA ASP A 365 -15.46 -16.40 0.97
C ASP A 365 -16.24 -15.23 1.59
N VAL A 366 -15.78 -14.72 2.73
CA VAL A 366 -16.26 -13.49 3.37
C VAL A 366 -15.08 -12.59 3.74
N LEU A 367 -15.21 -11.30 3.47
CA LEU A 367 -14.24 -10.26 3.80
C LEU A 367 -14.83 -9.33 4.84
N VAL A 368 -14.04 -9.03 5.87
CA VAL A 368 -14.47 -8.16 6.97
C VAL A 368 -13.43 -7.06 7.16
N SER A 369 -13.75 -5.86 6.68
CA SER A 369 -12.91 -4.69 6.83
C SER A 369 -13.37 -3.87 8.04
N ALA A 370 -12.52 -3.77 9.05
CA ALA A 370 -12.80 -3.07 10.28
C ALA A 370 -12.97 -1.55 10.08
N VAL A 371 -13.78 -0.91 10.91
CA VAL A 371 -14.06 0.53 10.93
C VAL A 371 -13.61 1.11 12.27
N GLY A 372 -13.30 2.41 12.31
CA GLY A 372 -12.81 3.00 13.56
C GLY A 372 -11.46 2.40 13.97
N SER A 373 -11.29 2.19 15.27
CA SER A 373 -10.10 1.57 15.89
C SER A 373 -10.25 0.05 16.15
N LEU A 374 -11.30 -0.59 15.60
CA LEU A 374 -11.56 -2.03 15.77
C LEU A 374 -10.40 -2.87 15.23
N THR A 375 -10.05 -3.94 15.92
CA THR A 375 -9.12 -4.96 15.41
C THR A 375 -9.70 -6.36 15.60
N LEU A 376 -9.52 -7.19 14.57
CA LEU A 376 -10.00 -8.57 14.50
C LEU A 376 -8.77 -9.48 14.50
N VAL A 377 -8.60 -10.28 15.54
CA VAL A 377 -7.42 -11.14 15.72
C VAL A 377 -7.83 -12.60 15.86
N ASP A 378 -6.88 -13.51 15.71
CA ASP A 378 -7.12 -14.94 15.89
C ASP A 378 -5.97 -15.58 16.68
N SER A 379 -6.21 -15.84 17.97
CA SER A 379 -5.21 -16.41 18.86
C SER A 379 -4.83 -17.87 18.55
N ARG A 380 -5.54 -18.55 17.64
CA ARG A 380 -5.15 -19.89 17.15
C ARG A 380 -3.90 -19.84 16.28
N THR A 381 -3.67 -18.72 15.57
CA THR A 381 -2.59 -18.60 14.58
C THR A 381 -1.64 -17.44 14.86
N GLN A 382 -2.08 -16.43 15.62
CA GLN A 382 -1.32 -15.21 15.88
C GLN A 382 -0.66 -15.23 17.26
N THR A 383 0.55 -14.68 17.34
CA THR A 383 1.25 -14.52 18.62
C THR A 383 0.63 -13.41 19.46
N ALA A 384 0.78 -13.47 20.79
CA ALA A 384 0.30 -12.42 21.69
C ALA A 384 0.82 -11.02 21.30
N GLN A 385 2.07 -10.92 20.86
CA GLN A 385 2.66 -9.67 20.40
C GLN A 385 1.97 -9.13 19.13
N ALA A 386 1.69 -9.99 18.15
CA ALA A 386 1.02 -9.58 16.90
C ALA A 386 -0.42 -9.12 17.14
N MET A 387 -1.09 -9.66 18.16
CA MET A 387 -2.45 -9.27 18.55
C MET A 387 -2.52 -7.97 19.38
N GLN A 388 -1.37 -7.42 19.78
CA GLN A 388 -1.27 -6.28 20.71
C GLN A 388 -0.53 -5.09 20.10
N LEU A 389 -0.41 -5.03 18.76
CA LEU A 389 0.25 -3.92 18.08
C LEU A 389 -0.54 -2.62 18.32
N PRO A 390 0.06 -1.55 18.87
CA PRO A 390 -0.60 -0.27 19.18
C PRO A 390 -1.11 0.48 17.95
N SER A 391 -0.58 0.17 16.77
CA SER A 391 -1.08 0.71 15.50
C SER A 391 -1.05 -0.37 14.45
N VAL A 392 -2.03 -0.32 13.55
CA VAL A 392 -2.26 -1.29 12.49
C VAL A 392 -2.82 -0.60 11.25
N HIS A 393 -2.88 -1.33 10.15
CA HIS A 393 -3.47 -0.88 8.88
C HIS A 393 -4.14 -2.10 8.21
N GLY A 394 -4.77 -1.86 7.06
CA GLY A 394 -5.31 -2.91 6.19
C GLY A 394 -6.77 -2.71 5.78
N ALA A 395 -7.50 -1.88 6.51
CA ALA A 395 -8.91 -1.60 6.24
C ALA A 395 -9.09 -0.47 5.23
N HIS A 396 -10.35 -0.27 4.87
CA HIS A 396 -10.78 0.63 3.83
C HIS A 396 -11.21 1.99 4.41
N THR A 397 -10.41 2.57 5.31
CA THR A 397 -10.70 3.90 5.89
C THR A 397 -9.90 5.00 5.20
N MET A 398 -10.33 6.25 5.34
CA MET A 398 -9.64 7.40 4.75
C MET A 398 -8.20 7.52 5.26
N LEU A 399 -7.98 7.30 6.56
CA LEU A 399 -6.64 7.34 7.19
C LEU A 399 -5.70 6.25 6.67
N GLU A 400 -6.22 5.08 6.29
CA GLU A 400 -5.44 3.95 5.80
C GLU A 400 -5.21 4.02 4.28
N MET A 401 -6.20 4.53 3.54
CA MET A 401 -6.24 4.43 2.09
C MET A 401 -5.69 5.67 1.36
N ASP A 402 -5.74 6.86 1.98
CA ASP A 402 -5.16 8.08 1.42
C ASP A 402 -3.66 8.11 1.67
N ILE A 403 -2.89 8.08 0.58
CA ILE A 403 -1.45 8.13 0.59
C ILE A 403 -0.96 9.40 -0.11
N PRO A 404 0.22 9.93 0.27
CA PRO A 404 0.78 11.09 -0.39
C PRO A 404 1.19 10.78 -1.84
N CYS A 405 1.15 11.80 -2.68
CA CYS A 405 1.82 11.83 -3.97
C CYS A 405 2.45 13.22 -4.11
N LEU A 406 3.50 13.47 -3.32
CA LEU A 406 4.14 14.79 -3.27
C LEU A 406 5.16 14.88 -4.40
N ILE A 407 5.05 15.92 -5.19
CA ILE A 407 5.86 16.21 -6.36
C ILE A 407 6.84 17.33 -6.00
N ASP A 408 8.12 17.10 -6.28
CA ASP A 408 9.19 18.09 -6.18
C ASP A 408 10.10 17.98 -7.41
N LEU A 409 10.62 19.12 -7.88
CA LEU A 409 11.56 19.19 -9.00
C LEU A 409 12.87 19.84 -8.52
N ALA A 410 13.97 19.12 -8.69
CA ALA A 410 15.27 19.45 -8.09
C ALA A 410 15.94 20.72 -8.61
#